data_AF-A0A1A6AV30-F1
#
_entry.id   AF-A0A1A6AV30-F1
#
_cell.length_a   1.000
_cell.length_b   1.000
_cell.length_c   1.000
_cell.angle_alpha   90.00
_cell.angle_beta   90.00
_cell.angle_gamma   90.00
#
_symmetry.space_group_name_H-M   'P 1'
#
loop_
_entity.id
_entity.type
_entity.pdbx_description
1 polymer ?
#
loop_
_entity_poly.entity_id
_entity_poly.type
_entity_poly.pdbx_seq_one_letter_code
_entity_poly.pdbx_strand_id
1 'polypeptide(L)'
;MGRKYIKIFRNCVLAVICIVLVVFIFIPEYVMCFFSRDFYFREYVKGSEKIYFLGTYHNMTLDSTPYSYLNLKSVIENLRPDLLLIESRPEQLKNGNFADGPGEMLYSHLTANKLGIVVKGVDWWSDSGKNVLNSTNATRDEYINKNILKEIPSHKKVLILMGNAHVTLEEPKLE
;
A
#
# COMPACT_ATOMS: atom_id res chain seq x y z
N MET A 1 38.85 -12.39 -47.59
CA MET A 1 37.52 -11.87 -47.17
C MET A 1 37.11 -12.29 -45.74
N GLY A 2 37.33 -13.52 -45.27
CA GLY A 2 36.75 -14.04 -44.02
C GLY A 2 37.00 -13.30 -42.69
N ARG A 3 38.20 -12.76 -42.43
CA ARG A 3 38.50 -12.12 -41.11
C ARG A 3 37.68 -10.86 -40.81
N LYS A 4 37.32 -10.08 -41.83
CA LYS A 4 36.50 -8.87 -41.66
C LYS A 4 35.06 -9.24 -41.29
N TYR A 5 34.50 -10.24 -41.98
CA TYR A 5 33.16 -10.76 -41.70
C TYR A 5 33.06 -11.41 -40.31
N ILE A 6 34.10 -12.15 -39.88
CA ILE A 6 34.14 -12.72 -38.52
C ILE A 6 34.13 -11.63 -37.44
N LYS A 7 34.89 -10.54 -37.62
CA LYS A 7 34.88 -9.40 -36.69
C LYS A 7 33.52 -8.70 -36.63
N ILE A 8 32.89 -8.48 -37.77
CA ILE A 8 31.56 -7.87 -37.85
C ILE A 8 30.54 -8.76 -37.14
N PHE A 9 30.51 -10.06 -37.47
CA PHE A 9 29.61 -11.03 -36.83
C PHE A 9 29.78 -11.07 -35.31
N ARG A 10 31.03 -11.15 -34.81
CA ARG A 10 31.32 -11.11 -33.38
C ARG A 10 30.79 -9.84 -32.70
N ASN A 11 30.99 -8.68 -33.33
CA ASN A 11 30.51 -7.41 -32.77
C ASN A 11 28.99 -7.34 -32.77
N CYS A 12 28.31 -7.87 -33.79
CA CYS A 12 26.85 -7.98 -33.82
C CYS A 12 26.35 -8.89 -32.69
N VAL A 13 26.97 -10.06 -32.49
CA VAL A 13 26.61 -10.98 -31.39
C VAL A 13 26.80 -10.31 -30.02
N LEU A 14 27.93 -9.63 -29.80
CA LEU A 14 28.18 -8.90 -28.56
C LEU A 14 27.15 -7.78 -28.33
N ALA A 15 26.80 -7.03 -29.38
CA ALA A 15 25.77 -5.99 -29.27
C ALA A 15 24.40 -6.59 -28.88
N VAL A 16 24.00 -7.71 -29.49
CA VAL A 16 22.76 -8.40 -29.13
C VAL A 16 22.78 -8.88 -27.68
N ILE A 17 23.88 -9.48 -27.22
CA ILE A 17 24.03 -9.91 -25.82
C ILE A 17 23.89 -8.71 -24.87
N CYS A 18 24.57 -7.59 -25.16
CA CYS A 18 24.45 -6.37 -24.35
C CYS A 18 23.02 -5.85 -24.30
N ILE A 19 22.30 -5.82 -25.43
CA ILE A 19 20.90 -5.42 -25.48
C ILE A 19 20.04 -6.34 -24.63
N VAL A 20 20.21 -7.66 -24.74
CA VAL A 20 19.47 -8.64 -23.94
C VAL A 20 19.74 -8.43 -22.45
N LEU A 21 20.99 -8.25 -22.04
CA LEU A 21 21.34 -8.00 -20.63
C LEU A 21 20.70 -6.71 -20.10
N VAL A 22 20.75 -5.63 -20.87
CA VAL A 22 20.09 -4.35 -20.51
C VAL A 22 18.59 -4.56 -20.34
N VAL A 23 17.95 -5.23 -21.29
CA VAL A 23 16.52 -5.54 -21.23
C VAL A 23 16.18 -6.39 -19.99
N PHE A 24 16.98 -7.40 -19.67
CA PHE A 24 16.78 -8.24 -18.49
C PHE A 24 17.04 -7.52 -17.15
N ILE A 25 17.83 -6.46 -17.13
CA ILE A 25 18.03 -5.64 -15.92
C ILE A 25 16.81 -4.75 -15.67
N PHE A 26 16.28 -4.11 -16.71
CA PHE A 26 15.21 -3.11 -16.54
C PHE A 26 13.78 -3.67 -16.57
N ILE A 27 13.54 -4.76 -17.31
CA ILE A 27 12.20 -5.36 -17.39
C ILE A 27 11.68 -5.80 -16.03
N PRO A 28 12.45 -6.53 -15.18
CA PRO A 28 11.95 -6.98 -13.89
C PRO A 28 11.52 -5.83 -12.98
N GLU A 29 12.28 -4.75 -12.90
CA GLU A 29 11.90 -3.57 -12.11
C GLU A 29 10.62 -2.92 -12.64
N TYR A 30 10.53 -2.73 -13.95
CA TYR A 30 9.34 -2.14 -14.58
C TYR A 30 8.10 -3.02 -14.37
N VAL A 31 8.25 -4.33 -14.57
CA VAL A 31 7.20 -5.33 -14.43
C VAL A 31 6.76 -5.43 -12.97
N MET A 32 7.70 -5.49 -12.02
CA MET A 32 7.41 -5.51 -10.59
C MET A 32 6.70 -4.24 -10.14
N CYS A 33 7.13 -3.06 -10.60
CA CYS A 33 6.44 -1.79 -10.34
C CYS A 33 4.99 -1.82 -10.86
N PHE A 34 4.77 -2.28 -12.09
CA PHE A 34 3.43 -2.35 -12.66
C PHE A 34 2.51 -3.30 -11.89
N PHE A 35 2.98 -4.52 -11.61
CA PHE A 35 2.19 -5.49 -10.85
C PHE A 35 1.98 -5.07 -9.39
N SER A 36 2.93 -4.36 -8.79
CA SER A 36 2.77 -3.84 -7.43
C SER A 36 1.61 -2.85 -7.31
N ARG A 37 1.37 -2.01 -8.34
CA ARG A 37 0.31 -0.99 -8.26
C ARG A 37 -1.05 -1.61 -8.04
N ASP A 38 -1.48 -2.53 -8.90
CA ASP A 38 -2.83 -3.08 -8.83
C ASP A 38 -2.97 -4.11 -7.68
N PHE A 39 -1.84 -4.66 -7.22
CA PHE A 39 -1.81 -5.58 -6.09
C PHE A 39 -1.97 -4.87 -4.75
N TYR A 40 -1.29 -3.72 -4.57
CA TYR A 40 -1.33 -2.96 -3.32
C TYR A 40 -2.35 -1.82 -3.32
N PHE A 41 -2.75 -1.30 -4.48
CA PHE A 41 -3.66 -0.17 -4.58
C PHE A 41 -4.91 -0.54 -5.36
N ARG A 42 -6.07 -0.40 -4.72
CA ARG A 42 -7.39 -0.68 -5.32
C ARG A 42 -8.30 0.52 -5.17
N GLU A 43 -9.04 0.83 -6.24
CA GLU A 43 -10.08 1.87 -6.25
C GLU A 43 -11.45 1.21 -6.41
N TYR A 44 -12.39 1.62 -5.56
CA TYR A 44 -13.80 1.24 -5.63
C TYR A 44 -14.63 2.51 -5.80
N VAL A 45 -15.50 2.52 -6.80
CA VAL A 45 -16.35 3.67 -7.13
C VAL A 45 -17.81 3.25 -6.96
N LYS A 46 -18.53 3.90 -6.03
CA LYS A 46 -19.96 3.70 -5.80
C LYS A 46 -20.69 5.04 -5.96
N GLY A 47 -21.24 5.27 -7.14
CA GLY A 47 -21.85 6.57 -7.47
C GLY A 47 -20.83 7.71 -7.39
N SER A 48 -21.01 8.65 -6.45
CA SER A 48 -20.07 9.75 -6.21
C SER A 48 -18.97 9.44 -5.18
N GLU A 49 -19.08 8.31 -4.48
CA GLU A 49 -18.11 7.90 -3.46
C GLU A 49 -16.93 7.18 -4.12
N LYS A 50 -15.73 7.54 -3.68
CA LYS A 50 -14.48 6.90 -4.10
C LYS A 50 -13.74 6.37 -2.87
N ILE A 51 -13.52 5.07 -2.86
CA ILE A 51 -12.84 4.37 -1.77
C ILE A 51 -11.56 3.78 -2.31
N TYR A 52 -10.44 4.13 -1.69
CA TYR A 52 -9.11 3.69 -2.06
C TYR A 52 -8.55 2.78 -0.97
N PHE A 53 -8.14 1.58 -1.33
CA PHE A 53 -7.35 0.71 -0.46
C PHE A 53 -5.90 0.78 -0.87
N LEU A 54 -5.02 0.88 0.12
CA LEU A 54 -3.59 0.86 -0.07
C LEU A 54 -2.94 -0.05 0.97
N GLY A 55 -2.51 -1.21 0.50
CA GLY A 55 -1.74 -2.20 1.23
C GLY A 55 -0.32 -1.69 1.51
N THR A 56 0.12 -1.85 2.75
CA THR A 56 1.40 -1.36 3.26
C THR A 56 2.27 -2.49 3.80
N TYR A 57 3.56 -2.19 3.99
CA TYR A 57 4.54 -3.08 4.61
C TYR A 57 4.96 -2.51 5.98
N HIS A 58 4.73 -3.27 7.04
CA HIS A 58 4.99 -2.83 8.43
C HIS A 58 6.47 -2.57 8.75
N ASN A 59 7.39 -2.98 7.87
CA ASN A 59 8.83 -2.81 8.01
C ASN A 59 9.42 -1.87 6.94
N MET A 60 8.60 -1.02 6.32
CA MET A 60 9.09 -0.05 5.35
C MET A 60 10.06 0.97 5.97
N THR A 61 10.97 1.51 5.16
CA THR A 61 11.88 2.60 5.53
C THR A 61 11.50 3.88 4.79
N LEU A 62 12.16 4.99 5.13
CA LEU A 62 11.84 6.30 4.56
C LEU A 62 11.87 6.29 3.02
N ASP A 63 12.76 5.51 2.43
CA ASP A 63 13.10 5.44 1.01
C ASP A 63 13.14 4.00 0.45
N SER A 64 12.49 3.03 1.11
CA SER A 64 12.44 1.64 0.64
C SER A 64 11.80 1.49 -0.75
N THR A 65 12.30 0.54 -1.54
CA THR A 65 11.70 0.15 -2.82
C THR A 65 10.85 -1.12 -2.67
N PRO A 66 9.79 -1.31 -3.47
CA PRO A 66 9.20 -0.34 -4.41
C PRO A 66 8.33 0.72 -3.72
N TYR A 67 8.16 0.65 -2.40
CA TYR A 67 7.22 1.45 -1.64
C TYR A 67 7.81 1.90 -0.30
N SER A 68 7.63 3.17 0.05
CA SER A 68 8.23 3.84 1.22
C SER A 68 7.28 4.81 1.93
N TYR A 69 7.71 5.34 3.08
CA TYR A 69 7.02 6.45 3.73
C TYR A 69 6.89 7.70 2.84
N LEU A 70 7.85 7.96 1.94
CA LEU A 70 7.73 9.07 0.98
C LEU A 70 6.62 8.82 -0.04
N ASN A 71 6.41 7.58 -0.46
CA ASN A 71 5.29 7.22 -1.34
C ASN A 71 3.96 7.38 -0.60
N LEU A 72 3.85 6.92 0.65
CA LEU A 72 2.65 7.13 1.47
C LEU A 72 2.29 8.61 1.59
N LYS A 73 3.28 9.44 1.92
CA LYS A 73 3.12 10.89 2.01
C LYS A 73 2.60 11.46 0.69
N SER A 74 3.22 11.10 -0.42
CA SER A 74 2.82 11.55 -1.75
C SER A 74 1.38 11.16 -2.08
N VAL A 75 0.95 9.93 -1.74
CA VAL A 75 -0.43 9.49 -1.96
C VAL A 75 -1.40 10.34 -1.13
N ILE A 76 -1.14 10.53 0.16
CA ILE A 76 -2.02 11.33 1.04
C ILE A 76 -2.11 12.78 0.56
N GLU A 77 -0.97 13.40 0.22
CA GLU A 77 -0.89 14.81 -0.21
C GLU A 77 -1.60 15.06 -1.56
N ASN A 78 -1.51 14.12 -2.50
CA ASN A 78 -2.09 14.29 -3.83
C ASN A 78 -3.54 13.81 -3.91
N LEU A 79 -3.87 12.69 -3.26
CA LEU A 79 -5.22 12.17 -3.25
C LEU A 79 -6.17 13.09 -2.47
N ARG A 80 -5.68 13.67 -1.37
CA ARG A 80 -6.44 14.50 -0.42
C ARG A 80 -7.80 13.88 -0.10
N PRO A 81 -7.83 12.69 0.54
CA PRO A 81 -9.07 12.12 1.03
C PRO A 81 -9.73 13.05 2.06
N ASP A 82 -11.05 12.99 2.17
CA ASP A 82 -11.76 13.64 3.28
C ASP A 82 -11.71 12.80 4.56
N LEU A 83 -11.46 11.49 4.42
CA LEU A 83 -11.24 10.55 5.51
C LEU A 83 -10.06 9.62 5.21
N LEU A 84 -9.14 9.53 6.17
CA LEU A 84 -8.10 8.51 6.24
C LEU A 84 -8.47 7.46 7.28
N LEU A 85 -8.62 6.22 6.86
CA LEU A 85 -8.76 5.06 7.74
C LEU A 85 -7.40 4.36 7.86
N ILE A 86 -6.96 4.06 9.09
CA ILE A 86 -5.67 3.41 9.35
C ILE A 86 -5.83 2.16 10.22
N GLU A 87 -4.90 1.21 10.07
CA GLU A 87 -4.77 0.02 10.91
C GLU A 87 -4.28 0.42 12.32
N SER A 88 -5.19 0.98 13.10
CA SER A 88 -5.03 1.24 14.53
C SER A 88 -6.41 1.11 15.18
N ARG A 89 -6.46 0.75 16.46
CA ARG A 89 -7.74 0.53 17.12
C ARG A 89 -8.47 1.87 17.33
N PRO A 90 -9.78 1.98 17.01
CA PRO A 90 -10.52 3.24 17.12
C PRO A 90 -10.44 3.90 18.50
N GLU A 91 -10.52 3.11 19.57
CA GLU A 91 -10.47 3.59 20.96
C GLU A 91 -9.09 4.12 21.35
N GLN A 92 -8.02 3.58 20.76
CA GLN A 92 -6.66 4.01 21.03
C GLN A 92 -6.39 5.38 20.43
N LEU A 93 -6.79 5.60 19.16
CA LEU A 93 -6.71 6.91 18.54
C LEU A 93 -7.56 7.95 19.28
N LYS A 94 -8.76 7.58 19.73
CA LYS A 94 -9.64 8.47 20.52
C LYS A 94 -8.98 8.91 21.84
N ASN A 95 -8.18 8.04 22.45
CA ASN A 95 -7.44 8.31 23.68
C ASN A 95 -6.09 9.00 23.44
N GLY A 96 -5.77 9.39 22.19
CA GLY A 96 -4.51 10.03 21.84
C GLY A 96 -3.33 9.07 21.69
N ASN A 97 -3.55 7.76 21.71
CA ASN A 97 -2.52 6.77 21.42
C ASN A 97 -2.41 6.56 19.90
N PHE A 98 -1.61 7.38 19.24
CA PHE A 98 -1.39 7.34 17.79
C PHE A 98 -0.40 6.25 17.34
N ALA A 99 0.29 5.59 18.27
CA ALA A 99 1.31 4.57 18.00
C ALA A 99 0.80 3.14 18.27
N ASP A 100 -0.52 2.95 18.28
CA ASP A 100 -1.15 1.64 18.52
C ASP A 100 -0.92 0.65 17.38
N GLY A 101 -0.92 1.15 16.15
CA GLY A 101 -0.72 0.36 14.95
C GLY A 101 0.74 0.27 14.49
N PRO A 102 0.97 -0.35 13.32
CA PRO A 102 2.26 -0.32 12.63
C PRO A 102 2.82 1.09 12.43
N GLY A 103 4.15 1.23 12.37
CA GLY A 103 4.83 2.54 12.36
C GLY A 103 4.42 3.46 11.21
N GLU A 104 4.07 2.91 10.05
CA GLU A 104 3.54 3.62 8.90
C GLU A 104 2.16 4.23 9.12
N MET A 105 1.37 3.69 10.05
CA MET A 105 0.08 4.25 10.43
C MET A 105 0.26 5.54 11.22
N LEU A 106 1.23 5.57 12.16
CA LEU A 106 1.60 6.79 12.88
C LEU A 106 2.07 7.88 11.92
N TYR A 107 2.99 7.56 11.00
CA TYR A 107 3.47 8.53 10.01
C TYR A 107 2.34 9.07 9.12
N SER A 108 1.46 8.18 8.66
CA SER A 108 0.31 8.54 7.82
C SER A 108 -0.68 9.42 8.59
N HIS A 109 -0.94 9.10 9.86
CA HIS A 109 -1.75 9.91 10.77
C HIS A 109 -1.19 11.34 10.88
N LEU A 110 0.09 11.49 11.19
CA LEU A 110 0.73 12.80 11.34
C LEU A 110 0.71 13.61 10.03
N THR A 111 0.91 12.93 8.90
CA THR A 111 0.83 13.54 7.57
C THR A 111 -0.57 14.06 7.27
N ALA A 112 -1.60 13.24 7.50
CA ALA A 112 -3.00 13.60 7.30
C ALA A 112 -3.45 14.75 8.22
N ASN A 113 -3.09 14.70 9.51
CA ASN A 113 -3.40 15.76 10.46
C ASN A 113 -2.84 17.11 10.03
N LYS A 114 -1.59 17.15 9.53
CA LYS A 114 -0.97 18.39 9.01
C LYS A 114 -1.76 18.99 7.84
N LEU A 115 -2.48 18.17 7.08
CA LEU A 115 -3.29 18.58 5.94
C LEU A 115 -4.76 18.87 6.30
N GLY A 116 -5.14 18.72 7.58
CA GLY A 116 -6.52 18.85 8.05
C GLY A 116 -7.44 17.70 7.60
N ILE A 117 -6.88 16.53 7.28
CA ILE A 117 -7.64 15.33 6.89
C ILE A 117 -8.07 14.60 8.17
N VAL A 118 -9.32 14.16 8.22
CA VAL A 118 -9.85 13.38 9.35
C VAL A 118 -9.23 11.99 9.35
N VAL A 119 -8.70 11.54 10.49
CA VAL A 119 -8.12 10.21 10.65
C VAL A 119 -8.93 9.37 11.63
N LYS A 120 -9.27 8.12 11.26
CA LYS A 120 -9.93 7.15 12.15
C LYS A 120 -9.26 5.79 12.06
N GLY A 121 -9.35 5.05 13.16
CA GLY A 121 -8.82 3.69 13.27
C GLY A 121 -9.88 2.69 12.81
N VAL A 122 -9.44 1.57 12.25
CA VAL A 122 -10.33 0.47 11.86
C VAL A 122 -9.95 -0.88 12.48
N ASP A 123 -8.81 -0.95 13.16
CA ASP A 123 -8.27 -2.22 13.64
C ASP A 123 -9.05 -2.81 14.82
N TRP A 124 -8.90 -4.12 15.02
CA TRP A 124 -9.42 -4.85 16.17
C TRP A 124 -8.56 -6.06 16.50
N TRP A 125 -8.15 -6.18 17.76
CA TRP A 125 -7.56 -7.39 18.31
C TRP A 125 -7.69 -7.37 19.84
N SER A 126 -7.61 -8.56 20.44
CA SER A 126 -7.67 -8.72 21.89
C SER A 126 -6.33 -9.16 22.45
N ASP A 127 -5.97 -8.63 23.63
CA ASP A 127 -4.74 -8.96 24.37
C ASP A 127 -4.66 -10.42 24.83
N SER A 128 -5.64 -11.26 24.47
CA SER A 128 -5.77 -12.67 24.86
C SER A 128 -4.68 -13.61 24.30
N GLY A 129 -3.61 -13.07 23.72
CA GLY A 129 -2.45 -13.81 23.23
C GLY A 129 -2.67 -14.64 21.96
N LYS A 130 -3.90 -14.71 21.45
CA LYS A 130 -4.24 -15.44 20.21
C LYS A 130 -4.26 -14.56 18.96
N ASN A 131 -4.35 -13.25 19.13
CA ASN A 131 -4.26 -12.27 18.05
C ASN A 131 -2.96 -11.50 18.22
N VAL A 132 -2.00 -11.74 17.33
CA VAL A 132 -0.66 -11.13 17.40
C VAL A 132 -0.70 -9.79 16.65
N LEU A 133 0.00 -8.78 17.16
CA LEU A 133 0.32 -7.57 16.39
C LEU A 133 0.84 -7.99 14.99
N ASN A 134 0.30 -7.39 13.93
CA ASN A 134 0.70 -7.65 12.53
C ASN A 134 0.27 -9.03 11.98
N SER A 135 -0.79 -9.65 12.51
CA SER A 135 -1.35 -10.90 11.97
C SER A 135 -2.79 -10.73 11.50
N THR A 136 -3.13 -11.28 10.33
CA THR A 136 -4.50 -11.28 9.80
C THR A 136 -5.22 -12.56 10.20
N ASN A 137 -6.51 -12.49 10.47
CA ASN A 137 -7.39 -13.64 10.59
C ASN A 137 -8.83 -13.23 10.32
N ALA A 138 -9.65 -14.18 9.85
CA ALA A 138 -11.02 -13.92 9.44
C ALA A 138 -11.86 -13.13 10.48
N THR A 139 -11.65 -13.36 11.77
CA THR A 139 -12.35 -12.61 12.83
C THR A 139 -11.89 -11.16 12.90
N ARG A 140 -10.58 -10.90 12.95
CA ARG A 140 -10.01 -9.53 12.91
C ARG A 140 -10.47 -8.80 11.66
N ASP A 141 -10.44 -9.46 10.52
CA ASP A 141 -10.82 -8.90 9.22
C ASP A 141 -12.32 -8.58 9.13
N GLU A 142 -13.18 -9.39 9.76
CA GLU A 142 -14.60 -9.08 9.89
C GLU A 142 -14.84 -7.80 10.70
N TYR A 143 -14.14 -7.64 11.83
CA TYR A 143 -14.23 -6.40 12.62
C TYR A 143 -13.67 -5.19 11.88
N ILE A 144 -12.53 -5.34 11.18
CA ILE A 144 -11.95 -4.28 10.35
C ILE A 144 -12.94 -3.83 9.28
N ASN A 145 -13.52 -4.77 8.53
CA ASN A 145 -14.51 -4.47 7.51
C ASN A 145 -15.74 -3.77 8.11
N LYS A 146 -16.24 -4.23 9.25
CA LYS A 146 -17.36 -3.60 9.96
C LYS A 146 -17.05 -2.15 10.37
N ASN A 147 -15.83 -1.89 10.85
CA ASN A 147 -15.38 -0.55 11.22
C ASN A 147 -15.25 0.34 9.98
N ILE A 148 -14.74 -0.16 8.87
CA ILE A 148 -14.65 0.55 7.59
C ILE A 148 -16.05 0.96 7.10
N LEU A 149 -16.98 0.00 7.01
CA LEU A 149 -18.34 0.22 6.52
C LEU A 149 -19.14 1.22 7.37
N LYS A 150 -18.82 1.32 8.67
CA LYS A 150 -19.42 2.32 9.56
C LYS A 150 -19.03 3.75 9.19
N GLU A 151 -17.83 3.96 8.65
CA GLU A 151 -17.25 5.29 8.45
C GLU A 151 -17.45 5.85 7.03
N ILE A 152 -17.54 4.97 6.03
CA ILE A 152 -17.68 5.33 4.61
C ILE A 152 -18.91 6.23 4.30
N PRO A 153 -20.14 5.95 4.76
CA PRO A 153 -21.35 6.64 4.27
C PRO A 153 -21.40 8.16 4.52
N SER A 154 -20.45 8.69 5.29
CA SER A 154 -20.36 10.13 5.62
C SER A 154 -19.28 10.86 4.83
N HIS A 155 -18.63 10.20 3.87
CA HIS A 155 -17.43 10.69 3.19
C HIS A 155 -17.47 10.40 1.69
N LYS A 156 -16.93 11.32 0.89
CA LYS A 156 -16.90 11.19 -0.59
C LYS A 156 -15.61 10.56 -1.09
N LYS A 157 -14.49 10.74 -0.39
CA LYS A 157 -13.18 10.27 -0.83
C LYS A 157 -12.40 9.68 0.34
N VAL A 158 -12.52 8.37 0.52
CA VAL A 158 -11.92 7.64 1.62
C VAL A 158 -10.62 6.98 1.16
N LEU A 159 -9.52 7.17 1.89
CA LEU A 159 -8.30 6.37 1.75
C LEU A 159 -8.19 5.44 2.95
N ILE A 160 -7.90 4.17 2.69
CA ILE A 160 -7.80 3.12 3.70
C ILE A 160 -6.38 2.53 3.62
N LEU A 161 -5.62 2.70 4.69
CA LEU A 161 -4.26 2.18 4.83
C LEU A 161 -4.25 1.02 5.83
N MET A 162 -3.72 -0.12 5.41
CA MET A 162 -3.58 -1.32 6.23
C MET A 162 -2.46 -2.20 5.69
N GLY A 163 -2.00 -3.16 6.47
CA GLY A 163 -1.05 -4.17 6.03
C GLY A 163 -1.56 -4.89 4.78
N ASN A 164 -0.67 -5.16 3.82
CA ASN A 164 -1.04 -5.75 2.55
C ASN A 164 -1.86 -7.05 2.68
N ALA A 165 -1.57 -7.87 3.70
CA ALA A 165 -2.30 -9.10 3.95
C ALA A 165 -3.82 -8.88 4.05
N HIS A 166 -4.25 -7.80 4.72
CA HIS A 166 -5.65 -7.42 4.87
C HIS A 166 -6.30 -7.00 3.53
N VAL A 167 -5.52 -6.45 2.60
CA VAL A 167 -6.02 -6.02 1.27
C VAL A 167 -6.11 -7.19 0.30
N THR A 168 -5.14 -8.11 0.33
CA THR A 168 -4.99 -9.15 -0.71
C THR A 168 -5.58 -10.50 -0.36
N LEU A 169 -5.64 -10.87 0.91
CA LEU A 169 -6.11 -12.20 1.33
C LEU A 169 -7.60 -12.21 1.67
N GLU A 170 -8.12 -11.09 2.18
CA GLU A 170 -9.44 -11.00 2.81
C GLU A 170 -10.29 -9.90 2.16
N GLU A 171 -10.23 -9.83 0.82
CA GLU A 171 -10.76 -8.76 -0.03
C GLU A 171 -11.88 -7.92 0.61
N PRO A 172 -11.72 -6.58 0.69
CA PRO A 172 -12.67 -5.74 1.39
C PRO A 172 -14.10 -5.94 0.93
N LYS A 173 -14.99 -6.19 1.90
CA LYS A 173 -16.41 -6.46 1.63
C LYS A 173 -17.19 -5.15 1.56
N LEU A 174 -16.99 -4.43 0.47
CA LEU A 174 -17.78 -3.25 0.15
C LEU A 174 -19.06 -3.68 -0.60
N GLU A 175 -20.15 -3.90 0.14
CA GLU A 175 -21.49 -4.07 -0.44
C GLU A 175 -22.06 -2.74 -0.96
#